data_AF-A0A1F5FUE2-F1
#
_entry.id   AF-A0A1F5FUE2-F1
#
_cell.length_a   1.000
_cell.length_b   1.000
_cell.length_c   1.000
_cell.angle_alpha   90.00
_cell.angle_beta   90.00
_cell.angle_gamma   90.00
#
_symmetry.space_group_name_H-M   'P 1'
#
loop_
_entity.id
_entity.type
_entity.pdbx_description
1 polymer ?
#
loop_
_entity_poly.entity_id
_entity_poly.type
_entity_poly.pdbx_seq_one_letter_code
_entity_poly.pdbx_strand_id
1 'polypeptide(L)'
;MESTSEARLIDSKITGEKTSSLSEQNWLERLRGRFVDFVNRELRGSLPELDINIFYSRHVVGEDIKDLGRAFSECDLFIPETFKWHPASLQQFRELAAGEISPEQAASEGKFSFPSHDWAQNRLIYNSNKPIAIIDVPWDHPIVARAEEVKKNKQSAHDNLGKFDFMDSITAHKKALEMRALVETDREEYMVANLGEAVKDAVKNYSQLRGKRRLKVLIEMGSFHTTVFRSLKNLGHMTTKEFSDSPVVYDLQDEVLRRYRFKRQVDDTLIARMIFGELVWEILYLFNKKRRLMLKKPATDKKLTIFVRAAASRFNFDEIKNLYDQLRTLSLRQRRALLEEELNKKGIRIPRTEEEFDPLVVRHPIFDHAGEK
;
A
#
# COMPACT_ATOMS: atom_id res chain seq x y z
N MET A 1 -7.15 -16.23 -66.20
CA MET A 1 -5.83 -16.62 -65.64
C MET A 1 -4.95 -15.39 -65.75
N GLU A 2 -4.08 -15.14 -64.77
CA GLU A 2 -3.38 -13.88 -64.44
C GLU A 2 -4.09 -13.01 -63.39
N SER A 3 -3.65 -13.22 -62.15
CA SER A 3 -3.74 -12.33 -60.99
C SER A 3 -2.77 -12.90 -59.96
N THR A 4 -1.49 -12.50 -60.03
CA THR A 4 -0.48 -12.86 -59.04
C THR A 4 -0.45 -11.82 -57.95
N SER A 5 -0.96 -12.22 -56.78
CA SER A 5 -0.97 -11.50 -55.52
C SER A 5 0.43 -11.36 -54.92
N GLU A 6 0.67 -10.18 -54.38
CA GLU A 6 1.83 -9.76 -53.60
C GLU A 6 2.08 -10.65 -52.37
N ALA A 7 3.33 -11.10 -52.21
CA ALA A 7 3.85 -11.58 -50.94
C ALA A 7 5.15 -10.81 -50.65
N ARG A 8 5.05 -9.71 -49.89
CA ARG A 8 6.21 -9.07 -49.24
C ARG A 8 6.29 -9.55 -47.81
N LEU A 9 7.25 -10.43 -47.55
CA LEU A 9 7.76 -10.72 -46.21
C LEU A 9 8.40 -9.45 -45.62
N ILE A 10 7.88 -8.98 -44.49
CA ILE A 10 8.58 -8.05 -43.60
C ILE A 10 9.23 -8.88 -42.51
N ASP A 11 10.54 -9.03 -42.62
CA ASP A 11 11.42 -9.64 -41.64
C ASP A 11 11.76 -8.59 -40.58
N SER A 12 10.94 -8.48 -39.52
CA SER A 12 11.25 -7.60 -38.40
C SER A 12 12.18 -8.33 -37.42
N LYS A 13 13.47 -8.02 -37.53
CA LYS A 13 14.50 -8.31 -36.53
C LYS A 13 14.07 -7.83 -35.15
N ILE A 14 13.66 -8.78 -34.32
CA ILE A 14 13.65 -8.63 -32.85
C ILE A 14 15.09 -8.88 -32.39
N THR A 15 15.92 -7.85 -32.42
CA THR A 15 17.13 -7.81 -31.58
C THR A 15 16.75 -7.07 -30.30
N GLY A 16 16.46 -7.85 -29.26
CA GLY A 16 16.12 -7.36 -27.94
C GLY A 16 17.25 -6.52 -27.34
N GLU A 17 16.96 -5.24 -27.13
CA GLU A 17 17.72 -4.35 -26.27
C GLU A 17 17.67 -4.87 -24.82
N LYS A 18 18.73 -5.57 -24.41
CA LYS A 18 19.06 -5.84 -22.99
C LYS A 18 19.79 -4.67 -22.32
N THR A 19 19.71 -3.47 -22.88
CA THR A 19 20.50 -2.30 -22.49
C THR A 19 19.80 -1.35 -21.50
N SER A 20 18.52 -1.54 -21.19
CA SER A 20 17.78 -0.64 -20.29
C SER A 20 17.87 -1.00 -18.79
N SER A 21 18.07 -2.28 -18.42
CA SER A 21 18.08 -2.67 -17.00
C SER A 21 19.41 -2.39 -16.29
N LEU A 22 20.52 -2.38 -17.04
CA LEU A 22 21.87 -2.10 -16.52
C LEU A 22 22.14 -0.60 -16.33
N SER A 23 21.39 0.29 -17.00
CA SER A 23 21.52 1.75 -16.84
C SER A 23 20.70 2.26 -15.64
N GLU A 24 19.54 1.67 -15.36
CA GLU A 24 18.71 2.00 -14.18
C GLU A 24 19.36 1.57 -12.85
N GLN A 25 19.96 0.37 -12.80
CA GLN A 25 20.70 -0.08 -11.60
C GLN A 25 21.92 0.79 -11.32
N ASN A 26 22.60 1.27 -12.37
CA ASN A 26 23.72 2.21 -12.28
C ASN A 26 23.31 3.60 -11.75
N TRP A 27 22.09 4.05 -12.05
CA TRP A 27 21.53 5.29 -11.50
C TRP A 27 21.28 5.17 -10.00
N LEU A 28 20.71 4.05 -9.55
CA LEU A 28 20.36 3.82 -8.13
C LEU A 28 21.60 3.70 -7.25
N GLU A 29 22.66 3.03 -7.72
CA GLU A 29 23.92 2.95 -6.98
C GLU A 29 24.64 4.30 -6.93
N ARG A 30 24.57 5.11 -8.00
CA ARG A 30 25.13 6.47 -8.02
C ARG A 30 24.36 7.43 -7.11
N LEU A 31 23.03 7.30 -7.04
CA LEU A 31 22.22 8.03 -6.06
C LEU A 31 22.57 7.59 -4.66
N ARG A 32 22.61 6.29 -4.34
CA ARG A 32 22.96 5.80 -2.98
C ARG A 32 24.34 6.27 -2.52
N GLY A 33 25.36 6.20 -3.38
CA GLY A 33 26.71 6.65 -3.05
C GLY A 33 26.78 8.17 -2.82
N ARG A 34 26.24 8.98 -3.75
CA ARG A 34 26.22 10.45 -3.59
C ARG A 34 25.31 10.90 -2.46
N PHE A 35 24.24 10.16 -2.18
CA PHE A 35 23.27 10.46 -1.15
C PHE A 35 23.82 10.22 0.25
N VAL A 36 24.48 9.09 0.49
CA VAL A 36 25.13 8.83 1.79
C VAL A 36 26.24 9.84 2.05
N ASP A 37 27.00 10.25 1.03
CA ASP A 37 28.06 11.25 1.17
C ASP A 37 27.49 12.69 1.32
N PHE A 38 26.40 13.02 0.64
CA PHE A 38 25.69 14.31 0.76
C PHE A 38 25.04 14.46 2.14
N VAL A 39 24.29 13.45 2.58
CA VAL A 39 23.68 13.37 3.91
C VAL A 39 24.76 13.47 4.98
N ASN A 40 25.86 12.72 4.86
CA ASN A 40 26.94 12.81 5.84
C ASN A 40 27.72 14.14 5.83
N ARG A 41 27.75 14.87 4.71
CA ARG A 41 28.42 16.18 4.62
C ARG A 41 27.55 17.37 5.03
N GLU A 42 26.28 17.44 4.60
CA GLU A 42 25.41 18.60 4.88
C GLU A 42 24.71 18.52 6.24
N LEU A 43 24.41 17.32 6.77
CA LEU A 43 23.76 17.17 8.09
C LEU A 43 24.73 17.33 9.27
N ARG A 44 26.05 17.25 9.05
CA ARG A 44 27.05 17.49 10.11
C ARG A 44 27.29 18.99 10.27
N GLY A 45 26.33 19.69 10.88
CA GLY A 45 26.59 21.02 11.47
C GLY A 45 25.43 22.00 11.52
N SER A 46 24.36 21.80 10.73
CA SER A 46 23.27 22.80 10.63
C SER A 46 21.88 22.28 10.98
N LEU A 47 21.68 20.96 11.05
CA LEU A 47 20.39 20.35 11.32
C LEU A 47 20.37 19.69 12.71
N PRO A 48 19.23 19.76 13.42
CA PRO A 48 19.06 19.10 14.70
C PRO A 48 19.13 17.58 14.57
N GLU A 49 19.51 16.90 15.66
CA GLU A 49 19.38 15.43 15.74
C GLU A 49 17.90 15.04 15.58
N LEU A 50 17.62 13.99 14.80
CA LEU A 50 16.25 13.53 14.59
C LEU A 50 15.94 12.31 15.47
N ASP A 51 14.84 12.40 16.21
CA ASP A 51 14.19 11.28 16.90
C ASP A 51 12.89 10.96 16.15
N ILE A 52 12.94 9.93 15.32
CA ILE A 52 11.90 9.60 14.34
C ILE A 52 11.02 8.50 14.91
N ASN A 53 9.72 8.77 15.01
CA ASN A 53 8.70 7.75 15.23
C ASN A 53 7.93 7.54 13.93
N ILE A 54 7.83 6.29 13.46
CA ILE A 54 6.99 5.94 12.31
C ILE A 54 5.72 5.26 12.81
N PHE A 55 4.57 5.90 12.62
CA PHE A 55 3.27 5.34 12.93
C PHE A 55 2.69 4.63 11.72
N TYR A 56 2.49 3.32 11.84
CA TYR A 56 1.99 2.47 10.78
C TYR A 56 0.49 2.16 10.93
N SER A 57 -0.31 2.42 9.90
CA SER A 57 -1.75 2.11 9.89
C SER A 57 -2.23 1.54 8.56
N ARG A 58 -3.51 1.13 8.43
CA ARG A 58 -4.01 0.49 7.19
C ARG A 58 -4.57 1.48 6.16
N HIS A 59 -4.74 2.74 6.54
CA HIS A 59 -5.31 3.81 5.71
C HIS A 59 -6.72 3.50 5.18
N VAL A 60 -7.52 2.71 5.90
CA VAL A 60 -8.87 2.33 5.44
C VAL A 60 -9.92 3.27 6.03
N VAL A 61 -9.76 3.65 7.30
CA VAL A 61 -10.83 4.19 8.15
C VAL A 61 -10.26 5.05 9.28
N GLY A 62 -11.10 5.85 9.93
CA GLY A 62 -10.66 6.78 10.98
C GLY A 62 -10.11 6.09 12.24
N GLU A 63 -10.57 4.89 12.58
CA GLU A 63 -10.10 4.14 13.74
C GLU A 63 -8.65 3.67 13.60
N ASP A 64 -8.12 3.60 12.37
CA ASP A 64 -6.71 3.27 12.10
C ASP A 64 -5.75 4.30 12.72
N ILE A 65 -6.23 5.52 13.01
CA ILE A 65 -5.42 6.60 13.58
C ILE A 65 -5.68 6.88 15.06
N LYS A 66 -6.46 6.04 15.76
CA LYS A 66 -6.82 6.28 17.17
C LYS A 66 -5.59 6.51 18.07
N ASP A 67 -4.52 5.76 17.82
CA ASP A 67 -3.29 5.82 18.60
C ASP A 67 -2.29 6.87 18.05
N LEU A 68 -2.54 7.38 16.83
CA LEU A 68 -1.74 8.45 16.22
C LEU A 68 -1.81 9.73 17.05
N GLY A 69 -2.96 10.02 17.66
CA GLY A 69 -3.19 11.26 18.41
C GLY A 69 -2.18 11.49 19.55
N ARG A 70 -1.77 10.42 20.25
CA ARG A 70 -0.73 10.50 21.29
C ARG A 70 0.62 10.89 20.66
N ALA A 71 1.09 10.12 19.69
CA ALA A 71 2.36 10.38 19.02
C ALA A 71 2.39 11.77 18.37
N PHE A 72 1.26 12.21 17.79
CA PHE A 72 1.10 13.52 17.17
C PHE A 72 1.20 14.65 18.20
N SER A 73 0.61 14.50 19.38
CA SER A 73 0.71 15.52 20.44
C SER A 73 2.15 15.72 20.90
N GLU A 74 2.94 14.65 20.94
CA GLU A 74 4.31 14.63 21.46
C GLU A 74 5.40 15.01 20.44
N CYS A 75 5.09 15.02 19.13
CA CYS A 75 6.07 15.34 18.10
C CYS A 75 6.28 16.85 17.94
N ASP A 76 7.42 17.23 17.38
CA ASP A 76 7.72 18.61 17.00
C ASP A 76 7.33 18.89 15.55
N LEU A 77 7.49 17.88 14.68
CA LEU A 77 7.20 17.94 13.24
C LEU A 77 6.37 16.71 12.86
N PHE A 78 5.29 16.94 12.11
CA PHE A 78 4.45 15.88 11.56
C PHE A 78 4.63 15.77 10.05
N ILE A 79 4.73 14.53 9.56
CA ILE A 79 4.92 14.20 8.15
C ILE A 79 3.87 13.16 7.74
N PRO A 80 2.76 13.55 7.08
CA PRO A 80 1.76 12.61 6.60
C PRO A 80 2.24 11.87 5.34
N GLU A 81 1.69 10.69 5.10
CA GLU A 81 1.82 10.00 3.81
C GLU A 81 0.90 10.66 2.77
N THR A 82 1.50 11.28 1.75
CA THR A 82 0.76 12.04 0.74
C THR A 82 1.35 11.78 -0.66
N PHE A 83 1.13 10.58 -1.20
CA PHE A 83 1.63 10.22 -2.52
C PHE A 83 1.05 11.11 -3.61
N LYS A 84 1.90 11.56 -4.55
CA LYS A 84 1.54 12.47 -5.65
C LYS A 84 1.07 13.84 -5.15
N TRP A 85 1.68 14.36 -4.09
CA TRP A 85 1.33 15.67 -3.56
C TRP A 85 1.69 16.81 -4.52
N HIS A 86 1.03 17.95 -4.33
CA HIS A 86 1.33 19.23 -4.97
C HIS A 86 1.70 20.26 -3.89
N PRO A 87 2.48 21.32 -4.16
CA PRO A 87 2.71 22.40 -3.20
C PRO A 87 1.45 22.95 -2.51
N ALA A 88 0.32 22.97 -3.25
CA ALA A 88 -0.99 23.32 -2.70
C ALA A 88 -1.48 22.37 -1.60
N SER A 89 -1.17 21.07 -1.67
CA SER A 89 -1.50 20.08 -0.64
C SER A 89 -0.75 20.38 0.67
N LEU A 90 0.54 20.74 0.60
CA LEU A 90 1.30 21.15 1.77
C LEU A 90 0.72 22.43 2.38
N GLN A 91 0.36 23.40 1.54
CA GLN A 91 -0.26 24.64 1.99
C GLN A 91 -1.59 24.37 2.69
N GLN A 92 -2.46 23.53 2.11
CA GLN A 92 -3.74 23.14 2.72
C GLN A 92 -3.55 22.51 4.11
N PHE A 93 -2.57 21.61 4.28
CA PHE A 93 -2.26 21.05 5.61
C PHE A 93 -1.82 22.12 6.62
N ARG A 94 -1.07 23.14 6.18
CA ARG A 94 -0.62 24.23 7.04
C ARG A 94 -1.77 25.15 7.45
N GLU A 95 -2.65 25.50 6.52
CA GLU A 95 -3.87 26.26 6.78
C GLU A 95 -4.78 25.52 7.76
N LEU A 96 -4.91 24.20 7.59
CA LEU A 96 -5.66 23.34 8.51
C LEU A 96 -5.01 23.32 9.90
N ALA A 97 -3.68 23.18 9.98
CA ALA A 97 -2.94 23.20 11.24
C ALA A 97 -3.06 24.53 11.98
N ALA A 98 -3.12 25.65 11.24
CA ALA A 98 -3.35 26.99 11.77
C ALA A 98 -4.83 27.28 12.12
N GLY A 99 -5.75 26.40 11.70
CA GLY A 99 -7.19 26.59 11.89
C GLY A 99 -7.84 27.57 10.91
N GLU A 100 -7.14 27.94 9.83
CA GLU A 100 -7.61 28.87 8.78
C GLU A 100 -8.68 28.24 7.88
N ILE A 101 -8.60 26.93 7.68
CA ILE A 101 -9.63 26.12 7.05
C ILE A 101 -10.10 25.01 8.00
N SER A 102 -11.38 24.64 7.92
CA SER A 102 -11.93 23.51 8.68
C SER A 102 -11.64 22.17 8.00
N PRO A 103 -11.74 21.04 8.73
CA PRO A 103 -11.68 19.71 8.12
C PRO A 103 -12.68 19.52 6.97
N GLU A 104 -13.89 20.06 7.08
CA GLU A 104 -14.93 20.04 6.05
C GLU A 104 -14.50 20.77 4.77
N GLN A 105 -13.85 21.93 4.91
CA GLN A 105 -13.35 22.69 3.77
C GLN A 105 -12.23 21.94 3.06
N ALA A 106 -11.22 21.46 3.81
CA ALA A 106 -10.14 20.62 3.27
C ALA A 106 -10.69 19.35 2.60
N ALA A 107 -11.75 18.77 3.16
CA ALA A 107 -12.40 17.58 2.63
C ALA A 107 -13.42 17.83 1.52
N SER A 108 -13.79 19.07 1.22
CA SER A 108 -14.70 19.37 0.11
C SER A 108 -13.97 19.41 -1.24
N GLU A 109 -12.65 19.62 -1.21
CA GLU A 109 -11.78 19.66 -2.37
C GLU A 109 -11.31 18.27 -2.81
N GLY A 110 -11.19 17.32 -1.89
CA GLY A 110 -11.00 15.90 -2.17
C GLY A 110 -12.32 15.14 -1.99
N LYS A 111 -12.69 14.22 -2.86
CA LYS A 111 -13.94 13.44 -2.71
C LYS A 111 -13.86 12.42 -1.56
N PHE A 112 -13.74 12.86 -0.30
CA PHE A 112 -13.61 11.96 0.84
C PHE A 112 -14.98 11.43 1.28
N SER A 113 -15.06 10.14 1.56
CA SER A 113 -16.24 9.53 2.19
C SER A 113 -16.09 9.55 3.70
N PHE A 114 -17.05 10.12 4.42
CA PHE A 114 -17.06 10.06 5.88
C PHE A 114 -17.50 8.68 6.40
N PRO A 115 -16.87 8.11 7.46
CA PRO A 115 -15.60 8.52 8.09
C PRO A 115 -14.40 7.80 7.45
N SER A 116 -13.52 8.52 6.75
CA SER A 116 -12.27 7.98 6.18
C SER A 116 -11.07 8.22 7.10
N HIS A 117 -9.99 7.51 6.81
CA HIS A 117 -8.66 7.79 7.37
C HIS A 117 -8.28 9.27 7.22
N ASP A 118 -8.33 9.79 6.00
CA ASP A 118 -7.93 11.18 5.68
C ASP A 118 -8.80 12.21 6.42
N TRP A 119 -10.09 11.92 6.59
CA TRP A 119 -10.97 12.75 7.40
C TRP A 119 -10.52 12.83 8.86
N ALA A 120 -10.17 11.69 9.44
CA ALA A 120 -9.71 11.62 10.83
C ALA A 120 -8.34 12.30 10.99
N GLN A 121 -7.43 12.13 10.02
CA GLN A 121 -6.14 12.83 9.97
C GLN A 121 -6.34 14.35 9.91
N ASN A 122 -7.24 14.84 9.05
CA ASN A 122 -7.55 16.26 8.95
C ASN A 122 -8.09 16.82 10.28
N ARG A 123 -8.94 16.06 10.98
CA ARG A 123 -9.43 16.46 12.31
C ARG A 123 -8.33 16.50 13.36
N LEU A 124 -7.35 15.61 13.30
CA LEU A 124 -6.20 15.60 14.21
C LEU A 124 -5.30 16.82 13.96
N ILE A 125 -5.11 17.21 12.71
CA ILE A 125 -4.29 18.35 12.31
C ILE A 125 -4.96 19.68 12.66
N TYR A 126 -6.28 19.78 12.54
CA TYR A 126 -7.01 21.03 12.67
C TYR A 126 -6.70 21.78 13.98
N ASN A 127 -6.29 23.05 13.84
CA ASN A 127 -5.94 23.95 14.94
C ASN A 127 -4.86 23.38 15.91
N SER A 128 -4.04 22.44 15.45
CA SER A 128 -2.97 21.85 16.25
C SER A 128 -1.74 22.74 16.38
N ASN A 129 -1.61 23.76 15.51
CA ASN A 129 -0.40 24.58 15.34
C ASN A 129 0.88 23.76 15.10
N LYS A 130 0.74 22.49 14.66
CA LYS A 130 1.86 21.60 14.43
C LYS A 130 2.57 21.97 13.13
N PRO A 131 3.91 22.10 13.13
CA PRO A 131 4.69 22.12 11.90
C PRO A 131 4.44 20.89 11.04
N ILE A 132 4.20 21.09 9.74
CA ILE A 132 3.96 20.02 8.77
C ILE A 132 4.96 20.12 7.61
N ALA A 133 5.49 18.96 7.22
CA ALA A 133 6.29 18.77 6.01
C ALA A 133 5.80 17.53 5.25
N ILE A 134 6.15 17.41 3.96
CA ILE A 134 5.86 16.21 3.15
C ILE A 134 7.18 15.71 2.57
N ILE A 135 7.44 14.41 2.72
CA ILE A 135 8.62 13.75 2.16
C ILE A 135 8.28 12.81 1.01
N ASP A 136 6.99 12.63 0.71
CA ASP A 136 6.51 11.74 -0.34
C ASP A 136 6.80 12.28 -1.75
N VAL A 137 6.54 11.45 -2.76
CA VAL A 137 6.82 11.75 -4.16
C VAL A 137 5.82 12.78 -4.70
N PRO A 138 6.27 13.92 -5.27
CA PRO A 138 5.39 14.93 -5.87
C PRO A 138 4.79 14.45 -7.19
N TRP A 139 3.68 15.05 -7.60
CA TRP A 139 2.87 14.63 -8.76
C TRP A 139 3.66 14.52 -10.08
N ASP A 140 4.62 15.42 -10.31
CA ASP A 140 5.41 15.52 -11.55
C ASP A 140 6.63 14.59 -11.60
N HIS A 141 6.90 13.83 -10.53
CA HIS A 141 8.06 12.95 -10.46
C HIS A 141 7.89 11.68 -11.33
N PRO A 142 8.92 11.17 -12.02
CA PRO A 142 8.82 9.97 -12.88
C PRO A 142 8.31 8.69 -12.19
N ILE A 143 8.48 8.57 -10.86
CA ILE A 143 7.90 7.46 -10.07
C ILE A 143 6.36 7.46 -10.19
N VAL A 144 5.72 8.63 -10.28
CA VAL A 144 4.26 8.76 -10.40
C VAL A 144 3.76 8.18 -11.71
N ALA A 145 4.43 8.48 -12.83
CA ALA A 145 4.08 7.93 -14.14
C ALA A 145 4.17 6.41 -14.16
N ARG A 146 5.26 5.84 -13.61
CA ARG A 146 5.42 4.37 -13.48
C ARG A 146 4.35 3.76 -12.57
N ALA A 147 3.99 4.42 -11.46
CA ALA A 147 2.93 3.96 -10.57
C ALA A 147 1.56 3.90 -11.28
N GLU A 148 1.24 4.90 -12.10
CA GLU A 148 0.00 4.91 -12.89
C GLU A 148 -0.01 3.83 -13.98
N GLU A 149 1.13 3.56 -14.63
CA GLU A 149 1.26 2.44 -15.57
C GLU A 149 1.03 1.09 -14.89
N VAL A 150 1.67 0.87 -13.73
CA VAL A 150 1.46 -0.33 -12.92
C VAL A 150 -0.01 -0.47 -12.50
N LYS A 151 -0.65 0.62 -12.11
CA LYS A 151 -2.08 0.62 -11.77
C LYS A 151 -2.95 0.20 -12.95
N LYS A 152 -2.68 0.70 -14.16
CA LYS A 152 -3.38 0.28 -15.39
C LYS A 152 -3.15 -1.20 -15.69
N ASN A 153 -1.92 -1.69 -15.56
CA ASN A 153 -1.58 -3.10 -15.78
C ASN A 153 -2.27 -4.01 -14.76
N LYS A 154 -2.32 -3.60 -13.49
CA LYS A 154 -3.06 -4.31 -12.43
C LYS A 154 -4.56 -4.32 -12.72
N GLN A 155 -5.13 -3.18 -13.09
CA GLN A 155 -6.55 -3.10 -13.44
C GLN A 155 -6.88 -4.02 -14.62
N SER A 156 -6.02 -4.05 -15.65
CA SER A 156 -6.16 -4.99 -16.76
C SER A 156 -6.10 -6.46 -16.29
N ALA A 157 -5.18 -6.81 -15.39
CA ALA A 157 -5.11 -8.17 -14.84
C ALA A 157 -6.41 -8.54 -14.09
N HIS A 158 -6.96 -7.61 -13.31
CA HIS A 158 -8.21 -7.81 -12.57
C HIS A 158 -9.46 -7.82 -13.48
N ASP A 159 -9.55 -6.91 -14.45
CA ASP A 159 -10.66 -6.85 -15.43
C ASP A 159 -10.73 -8.12 -16.28
N ASN A 160 -9.62 -8.84 -16.38
CA ASN A 160 -9.51 -10.10 -17.09
C ASN A 160 -9.57 -11.33 -16.19
N LEU A 161 -9.90 -11.15 -14.91
CA LEU A 161 -10.14 -12.25 -13.97
C LEU A 161 -11.28 -13.15 -14.51
N GLY A 162 -10.95 -14.43 -14.67
CA GLY A 162 -11.86 -15.42 -15.27
C GLY A 162 -12.06 -15.27 -16.78
N LYS A 163 -11.20 -14.53 -17.50
CA LYS A 163 -11.23 -14.45 -18.98
C LYS A 163 -10.07 -15.23 -19.63
N PHE A 164 -8.88 -15.12 -19.07
CA PHE A 164 -7.69 -15.83 -19.57
C PHE A 164 -7.51 -17.23 -18.98
N ASP A 165 -6.55 -17.98 -19.53
CA ASP A 165 -6.04 -19.19 -18.88
C ASP A 165 -5.52 -18.89 -17.48
N PHE A 166 -5.61 -19.87 -16.58
CA PHE A 166 -5.17 -19.70 -15.19
C PHE A 166 -3.67 -19.38 -15.11
N MET A 167 -2.82 -20.04 -15.89
CA MET A 167 -1.36 -19.81 -15.86
C MET A 167 -0.97 -18.45 -16.44
N ASP A 168 -1.68 -17.99 -17.47
CA ASP A 168 -1.53 -16.63 -17.99
C ASP A 168 -1.92 -15.60 -16.92
N SER A 169 -2.97 -15.89 -16.15
CA SER A 169 -3.41 -15.04 -15.04
C SER A 169 -2.35 -14.99 -13.93
N ILE A 170 -1.78 -16.13 -13.52
CA ILE A 170 -0.67 -16.18 -12.55
C ILE A 170 0.50 -15.30 -13.04
N THR A 171 0.92 -15.47 -14.30
CA THR A 171 2.05 -14.75 -14.90
C THR A 171 1.79 -13.24 -14.94
N ALA A 172 0.60 -12.83 -15.37
CA ALA A 172 0.20 -11.42 -15.41
C ALA A 172 0.22 -10.78 -14.03
N HIS A 173 -0.32 -11.46 -13.00
CA HIS A 173 -0.33 -10.96 -11.63
C HIS A 173 1.09 -10.87 -11.04
N LYS A 174 1.93 -11.89 -11.25
CA LYS A 174 3.34 -11.85 -10.82
C LYS A 174 4.06 -10.63 -11.37
N LYS A 175 3.98 -10.43 -12.70
CA LYS A 175 4.62 -9.28 -13.36
C LYS A 175 4.08 -7.95 -12.82
N ALA A 176 2.76 -7.80 -12.70
CA ALA A 176 2.15 -6.57 -12.20
C ALA A 176 2.57 -6.25 -10.76
N LEU A 177 2.62 -7.26 -9.88
CA LEU A 177 2.99 -7.09 -8.48
C LEU A 177 4.49 -6.89 -8.28
N GLU A 178 5.32 -7.53 -9.10
CA GLU A 178 6.77 -7.28 -9.11
C GLU A 178 7.08 -5.84 -9.53
N MET A 179 6.47 -5.34 -10.62
CA MET A 179 6.61 -3.94 -11.03
C MET A 179 6.11 -2.98 -9.96
N ARG A 180 4.97 -3.29 -9.31
CA ARG A 180 4.48 -2.50 -8.17
C ARG A 180 5.47 -2.49 -7.01
N ALA A 181 6.03 -3.64 -6.65
CA ALA A 181 7.01 -3.74 -5.58
C ALA A 181 8.26 -2.88 -5.85
N LEU A 182 8.71 -2.79 -7.11
CA LEU A 182 9.80 -1.92 -7.52
C LEU A 182 9.44 -0.44 -7.37
N VAL A 183 8.28 -0.02 -7.89
CA VAL A 183 7.81 1.38 -7.77
C VAL A 183 7.68 1.82 -6.31
N GLU A 184 7.12 0.98 -5.44
CA GLU A 184 7.01 1.30 -4.01
C GLU A 184 8.37 1.32 -3.30
N THR A 185 9.33 0.53 -3.78
CA THR A 185 10.71 0.58 -3.27
C THR A 185 11.35 1.92 -3.64
N ASP A 186 11.24 2.33 -4.91
CA ASP A 186 11.77 3.61 -5.39
C ASP A 186 11.10 4.81 -4.67
N ARG A 187 9.79 4.71 -4.39
CA ARG A 187 9.05 5.72 -3.61
C ARG A 187 9.61 5.85 -2.20
N GLU A 188 9.80 4.73 -1.49
CA GLU A 188 10.34 4.77 -0.13
C GLU A 188 11.80 5.22 -0.08
N GLU A 189 12.60 4.90 -1.09
CA GLU A 189 13.96 5.43 -1.24
C GLU A 189 13.95 6.94 -1.45
N TYR A 190 13.04 7.46 -2.29
CA TYR A 190 12.83 8.90 -2.45
C TYR A 190 12.44 9.57 -1.13
N MET A 191 11.52 8.97 -0.36
CA MET A 191 11.08 9.52 0.93
C MET A 191 12.23 9.65 1.93
N VAL A 192 13.05 8.60 2.06
CA VAL A 192 14.26 8.65 2.89
C VAL A 192 15.22 9.71 2.35
N ALA A 193 15.31 9.85 1.03
CA ALA A 193 16.18 10.82 0.40
C ALA A 193 15.78 12.28 0.67
N ASN A 194 14.48 12.54 0.71
CA ASN A 194 13.95 13.89 0.82
C ASN A 194 13.77 14.36 2.28
N LEU A 195 13.93 13.47 3.27
CA LEU A 195 13.70 13.79 4.68
C LEU A 195 14.56 14.96 5.17
N GLY A 196 15.86 15.00 4.81
CA GLY A 196 16.78 16.03 5.27
C GLY A 196 16.37 17.44 4.81
N GLU A 197 16.10 17.61 3.51
CA GLU A 197 15.66 18.89 2.94
C GLU A 197 14.29 19.30 3.49
N ALA A 198 13.35 18.37 3.62
CA ALA A 198 12.04 18.66 4.20
C ALA A 198 12.13 19.17 5.66
N VAL A 199 13.02 18.59 6.48
CA VAL A 199 13.28 19.07 7.84
C VAL A 199 13.96 20.44 7.83
N LYS A 200 14.93 20.66 6.94
CA LYS A 200 15.62 21.96 6.78
C LYS A 200 14.64 23.08 6.44
N ASP A 201 13.75 22.82 5.49
CA ASP A 201 12.68 23.74 5.12
C ASP A 201 11.70 23.97 6.27
N ALA A 202 11.35 22.93 7.03
CA ALA A 202 10.51 23.09 8.22
C ALA A 202 11.19 23.98 9.28
N VAL A 203 12.46 23.75 9.61
CA VAL A 203 13.21 24.57 10.59
C VAL A 203 13.31 26.03 10.14
N LYS A 204 13.48 26.26 8.83
CA LYS A 204 13.50 27.61 8.26
C LYS A 204 12.15 28.32 8.43
N ASN A 205 11.05 27.62 8.15
CA ASN A 205 9.72 28.22 8.10
C ASN A 205 9.01 28.29 9.46
N TYR A 206 9.35 27.42 10.41
CA TYR A 206 8.73 27.36 11.74
C TYR A 206 9.71 27.80 12.83
N SER A 207 9.49 28.99 13.38
CA SER A 207 10.37 29.56 14.40
C SER A 207 10.49 28.68 15.65
N GLN A 208 9.42 27.97 16.02
CA GLN A 208 9.39 27.04 17.15
C GLN A 208 10.30 25.81 17.00
N LEU A 209 10.82 25.56 15.79
CA LEU A 209 11.77 24.48 15.52
C LEU A 209 13.23 24.96 15.57
N ARG A 210 13.47 26.27 15.49
CA ARG A 210 14.83 26.84 15.45
C ARG A 210 15.53 26.67 16.79
N GLY A 211 16.82 26.31 16.73
CA GLY A 211 17.67 26.17 17.92
C GLY A 211 17.39 24.92 18.77
N LYS A 212 16.41 24.08 18.41
CA LYS A 212 16.25 22.77 19.03
C LYS A 212 17.48 21.93 18.73
N ARG A 213 18.07 21.29 19.76
CA ARG A 213 19.19 20.35 19.56
C ARG A 213 18.72 19.04 18.93
N ARG A 214 17.49 18.64 19.26
CA ARG A 214 16.84 17.42 18.81
C ARG A 214 15.40 17.72 18.41
N LEU A 215 14.95 17.17 17.29
CA LEU A 215 13.57 17.24 16.81
C LEU A 215 12.92 15.87 16.88
N LYS A 216 11.74 15.81 17.51
CA LYS A 216 10.85 14.65 17.46
C LYS A 216 10.04 14.72 16.16
N VAL A 217 10.30 13.79 15.25
CA VAL A 217 9.63 13.71 13.95
C VAL A 217 8.67 12.54 13.97
N LEU A 218 7.39 12.80 13.70
CA LEU A 218 6.40 11.75 13.49
C LEU A 218 6.14 11.61 11.98
N ILE A 219 6.35 10.40 11.46
CA ILE A 219 6.01 10.03 10.09
C ILE A 219 4.84 9.06 10.14
N GLU A 220 3.71 9.42 9.53
CA GLU A 220 2.59 8.50 9.36
C GLU A 220 2.73 7.77 8.02
N MET A 221 2.54 6.45 8.02
CA MET A 221 2.60 5.63 6.82
C MET A 221 1.66 4.41 6.88
N GLY A 222 1.31 3.88 5.71
CA GLY A 222 0.67 2.60 5.55
C GLY A 222 1.56 1.48 6.09
N SER A 223 0.95 0.49 6.75
CA SER A 223 1.63 -0.63 7.43
C SER A 223 2.43 -1.55 6.50
N PHE A 224 2.26 -1.38 5.20
CA PHE A 224 3.06 -1.99 4.15
C PHE A 224 4.45 -1.34 4.02
N HIS A 225 4.60 -0.05 4.34
CA HIS A 225 5.79 0.77 4.07
C HIS A 225 6.95 0.62 5.07
N THR A 226 7.28 -0.63 5.38
CA THR A 226 8.24 -0.96 6.45
C THR A 226 9.72 -0.82 6.07
N THR A 227 10.06 -0.44 4.83
CA THR A 227 11.47 -0.30 4.41
C THR A 227 12.03 1.06 4.82
N VAL A 228 11.22 2.13 4.84
CA VAL A 228 11.60 3.45 5.39
C VAL A 228 12.21 3.33 6.78
N PHE A 229 11.57 2.60 7.70
CA PHE A 229 12.10 2.33 9.05
C PHE A 229 13.51 1.72 9.01
N ARG A 230 13.72 0.70 8.17
CA ARG A 230 15.01 0.01 8.09
C ARG A 230 16.08 0.92 7.50
N SER A 231 15.75 1.66 6.45
CA SER A 231 16.66 2.61 5.81
C SER A 231 17.11 3.70 6.77
N LEU A 232 16.17 4.33 7.50
CA LEU A 232 16.49 5.38 8.48
C LEU A 232 17.34 4.85 9.64
N LYS A 233 17.03 3.65 10.15
CA LYS A 233 17.83 2.99 11.19
C LYS A 233 19.25 2.66 10.70
N ASN A 234 19.39 2.19 9.45
CA ASN A 234 20.69 1.88 8.85
C ASN A 234 21.53 3.14 8.59
N LEU A 235 20.89 4.29 8.36
CA LEU A 235 21.55 5.60 8.26
C LEU A 235 21.96 6.17 9.64
N GLY A 236 21.64 5.47 10.74
CA GLY A 236 22.04 5.85 12.10
C GLY A 236 21.07 6.79 12.82
N HIS A 237 19.89 7.06 12.26
CA HIS A 237 18.88 7.86 12.94
C HIS A 237 18.28 7.09 14.14
N MET A 238 17.98 7.81 15.22
CA MET A 238 17.13 7.29 16.30
C MET A 238 15.73 7.09 15.73
N THR A 239 15.37 5.84 15.40
CA THR A 239 14.11 5.52 14.73
C THR A 239 13.36 4.45 15.50
N THR A 240 12.12 4.77 15.90
CA THR A 240 11.14 3.85 16.48
C THR A 240 9.98 3.65 15.51
N LYS A 241 9.13 2.66 15.80
CA LYS A 241 7.91 2.43 15.02
C LYS A 241 6.80 1.91 15.91
N GLU A 242 5.58 2.29 15.59
CA GLU A 242 4.35 1.84 16.22
C GLU A 242 3.40 1.35 15.13
N PHE A 243 2.54 0.38 15.45
CA PHE A 243 1.47 -0.06 14.57
C PHE A 243 0.15 0.18 15.30
N SER A 244 -0.80 0.81 14.62
CA SER A 244 -2.20 0.94 15.09
C SER A 244 -2.85 -0.41 15.43
N ASP A 245 -2.39 -1.46 14.76
CA ASP A 245 -2.86 -2.83 14.90
C ASP A 245 -1.66 -3.78 14.98
N SER A 246 -1.51 -4.50 16.09
CA SER A 246 -0.47 -5.52 16.26
C SER A 246 -1.06 -6.82 16.81
N PRO A 247 -0.78 -7.99 16.18
CA PRO A 247 -0.03 -8.16 14.94
C PRO A 247 -0.81 -7.68 13.70
N VAL A 248 -0.10 -7.13 12.71
CA VAL A 248 -0.71 -6.77 11.41
C VAL A 248 -0.96 -8.04 10.60
N VAL A 249 -2.22 -8.24 10.18
CA VAL A 249 -2.59 -9.27 9.22
C VAL A 249 -2.75 -8.63 7.85
N TYR A 250 -1.74 -8.78 7.00
CA TYR A 250 -1.76 -8.32 5.61
C TYR A 250 -2.69 -9.17 4.76
N ASP A 251 -3.36 -8.59 3.77
CA ASP A 251 -4.04 -9.39 2.75
C ASP A 251 -3.03 -10.18 1.89
N LEU A 252 -3.54 -11.05 1.00
CA LEU A 252 -2.68 -11.92 0.20
C LEU A 252 -1.86 -11.13 -0.84
N GLN A 253 -2.40 -10.03 -1.35
CA GLN A 253 -1.72 -9.19 -2.33
C GLN A 253 -0.58 -8.42 -1.66
N ASP A 254 -0.83 -7.82 -0.50
CA ASP A 254 0.18 -7.13 0.30
C ASP A 254 1.27 -8.09 0.78
N GLU A 255 0.93 -9.33 1.12
CA GLU A 255 1.92 -10.37 1.42
C GLU A 255 2.82 -10.67 0.20
N VAL A 256 2.26 -10.78 -1.00
CA VAL A 256 3.03 -10.95 -2.25
C VAL A 256 3.96 -9.75 -2.48
N LEU A 257 3.42 -8.53 -2.38
CA LEU A 257 4.21 -7.30 -2.56
C LEU A 257 5.36 -7.22 -1.55
N ARG A 258 5.10 -7.51 -0.27
CA ARG A 258 6.13 -7.53 0.77
C ARG A 258 7.22 -8.55 0.47
N ARG A 259 6.86 -9.73 -0.03
CA ARG A 259 7.85 -10.75 -0.41
C ARG A 259 8.75 -10.26 -1.54
N TYR A 260 8.19 -9.71 -2.61
CA TYR A 260 9.00 -9.12 -3.69
C TYR A 260 9.93 -8.02 -3.18
N ARG A 261 9.42 -7.10 -2.36
CA ARG A 261 10.22 -6.01 -1.78
C ARG A 261 11.36 -6.49 -0.88
N PHE A 262 11.16 -7.59 -0.15
CA PHE A 262 12.20 -8.21 0.66
C PHE A 262 12.99 -9.29 -0.09
N LYS A 263 12.90 -9.34 -1.41
CA LYS A 263 13.58 -10.32 -2.28
C LYS A 263 13.36 -11.77 -1.82
N ARG A 264 12.16 -12.05 -1.30
CA ARG A 264 11.71 -13.38 -0.89
C ARG A 264 10.99 -14.06 -2.04
N GLN A 265 11.02 -15.39 -2.05
CA GLN A 265 10.37 -16.19 -3.07
C GLN A 265 8.84 -15.99 -3.05
N VAL A 266 8.28 -15.81 -4.26
CA VAL A 266 6.84 -15.77 -4.54
C VAL A 266 6.54 -16.92 -5.50
N ASP A 267 6.02 -18.01 -4.95
CA ASP A 267 5.63 -19.19 -5.72
C ASP A 267 4.22 -19.03 -6.35
N ASP A 268 3.88 -19.94 -7.27
CA ASP A 268 2.58 -19.93 -7.95
C ASP A 268 1.42 -20.23 -7.00
N THR A 269 1.65 -20.95 -5.90
CA THR A 269 0.61 -21.27 -4.91
C THR A 269 0.15 -20.02 -4.16
N LEU A 270 1.07 -19.13 -3.80
CA LEU A 270 0.73 -17.86 -3.15
C LEU A 270 -0.08 -16.96 -4.10
N ILE A 271 0.31 -16.88 -5.37
CA ILE A 271 -0.43 -16.09 -6.36
C ILE A 271 -1.80 -16.70 -6.64
N ALA A 272 -1.90 -18.02 -6.77
CA ALA A 272 -3.17 -18.73 -6.90
C ALA A 272 -4.11 -18.41 -5.73
N ARG A 273 -3.60 -18.46 -4.50
CA ARG A 273 -4.37 -18.09 -3.31
C ARG A 273 -4.82 -16.64 -3.32
N MET A 274 -3.96 -15.72 -3.76
CA MET A 274 -4.33 -14.31 -3.91
C MET A 274 -5.47 -14.13 -4.92
N ILE A 275 -5.36 -14.74 -6.11
CA ILE A 275 -6.42 -14.73 -7.15
C ILE A 275 -7.72 -15.32 -6.60
N PHE A 276 -7.64 -16.46 -5.90
CA PHE A 276 -8.81 -17.04 -5.23
C PHE A 276 -9.41 -16.10 -4.19
N GLY A 277 -8.56 -15.40 -3.44
CA GLY A 277 -8.99 -14.37 -2.49
C GLY A 277 -9.78 -13.26 -3.18
N GLU A 278 -9.32 -12.77 -4.33
CA GLU A 278 -10.06 -11.77 -5.13
C GLU A 278 -11.43 -12.27 -5.58
N LEU A 279 -11.54 -13.54 -5.99
CA LEU A 279 -12.82 -14.16 -6.34
C LEU A 279 -13.78 -14.25 -5.15
N VAL A 280 -13.27 -14.59 -3.96
CA VAL A 280 -14.07 -14.60 -2.72
C VAL A 280 -14.53 -13.18 -2.37
N TRP A 281 -13.64 -12.18 -2.52
CA TRP A 281 -13.96 -10.76 -2.34
C TRP A 281 -15.06 -10.30 -3.29
N GLU A 282 -14.99 -10.67 -4.57
CA GLU A 282 -16.00 -10.34 -5.59
C GLU A 282 -17.40 -10.79 -5.15
N ILE A 283 -17.52 -12.03 -4.65
CA ILE A 283 -18.80 -12.56 -4.16
C ILE A 283 -19.32 -11.79 -2.95
N LEU A 284 -18.43 -11.48 -2.01
CA LEU A 284 -18.78 -10.77 -0.79
C LEU A 284 -19.27 -9.35 -1.06
N TYR A 285 -18.69 -8.69 -2.06
CA TYR A 285 -18.95 -7.29 -2.39
C TYR A 285 -20.13 -7.10 -3.36
N LEU A 286 -20.23 -7.92 -4.42
CA LEU A 286 -21.22 -7.72 -5.49
C LEU A 286 -22.65 -8.12 -5.10
N PHE A 287 -22.83 -9.10 -4.22
CA PHE A 287 -24.12 -9.78 -4.07
C PHE A 287 -24.94 -9.39 -2.84
N ASN A 288 -24.50 -8.39 -2.08
CA ASN A 288 -25.27 -7.97 -0.92
C ASN A 288 -25.13 -6.45 -0.69
N LYS A 289 -26.08 -5.68 -1.23
CA LYS A 289 -26.20 -4.23 -1.01
C LYS A 289 -26.20 -3.86 0.49
N LYS A 290 -26.75 -4.72 1.38
CA LYS A 290 -26.68 -4.52 2.84
C LYS A 290 -25.27 -4.78 3.40
N ARG A 291 -24.52 -5.77 2.88
CA ARG A 291 -23.09 -5.98 3.24
C ARG A 291 -22.19 -4.84 2.74
N ARG A 292 -22.48 -4.24 1.59
CA ARG A 292 -21.73 -3.08 1.06
C ARG A 292 -21.72 -1.88 2.02
N LEU A 293 -22.72 -1.78 2.89
CA LEU A 293 -22.77 -0.79 3.99
C LEU A 293 -22.02 -1.26 5.25
N MET A 294 -21.94 -2.57 5.52
CA MET A 294 -21.18 -3.14 6.63
C MET A 294 -19.66 -3.07 6.40
N LEU A 295 -19.22 -3.25 5.15
CA LEU A 295 -17.80 -3.15 4.75
C LEU A 295 -17.19 -1.73 4.85
N LYS A 296 -17.98 -0.75 5.31
CA LYS A 296 -17.48 0.60 5.62
C LYS A 296 -16.91 0.73 7.04
N LYS A 297 -16.95 -0.35 7.84
CA LYS A 297 -16.40 -0.37 9.20
C LYS A 297 -15.00 -1.00 9.26
N PRO A 298 -14.06 -0.41 10.03
CA PRO A 298 -12.68 -0.92 10.24
C PRO A 298 -12.62 -2.38 10.64
N ALA A 299 -13.39 -2.73 11.67
CA ALA A 299 -13.35 -4.05 12.28
C ALA A 299 -13.78 -5.12 11.26
N THR A 300 -14.69 -4.76 10.36
CA THR A 300 -15.16 -5.65 9.31
C THR A 300 -14.10 -5.88 8.23
N ASP A 301 -13.30 -4.88 7.84
CA ASP A 301 -12.23 -5.06 6.85
C ASP A 301 -11.11 -6.01 7.35
N LYS A 302 -10.66 -5.83 8.60
CA LYS A 302 -9.68 -6.75 9.22
C LYS A 302 -10.22 -8.17 9.33
N LYS A 303 -11.43 -8.32 9.87
CA LYS A 303 -12.14 -9.61 9.98
C LYS A 303 -12.24 -10.29 8.61
N LEU A 304 -12.55 -9.51 7.58
CA LEU A 304 -12.69 -10.00 6.24
C LEU A 304 -11.35 -10.41 5.61
N THR A 305 -10.30 -9.61 5.81
CA THR A 305 -8.93 -9.98 5.42
C THR A 305 -8.56 -11.35 6.03
N ILE A 306 -8.82 -11.55 7.33
CA ILE A 306 -8.56 -12.81 8.04
C ILE A 306 -9.38 -13.95 7.43
N PHE A 307 -10.68 -13.74 7.21
CA PHE A 307 -11.56 -14.74 6.61
C PHE A 307 -11.08 -15.18 5.22
N VAL A 308 -10.78 -14.23 4.33
CA VAL A 308 -10.35 -14.54 2.96
C VAL A 308 -9.05 -15.32 2.96
N ARG A 309 -8.09 -14.95 3.81
CA ARG A 309 -6.84 -15.70 3.98
C ARG A 309 -7.08 -17.11 4.50
N ALA A 310 -7.92 -17.24 5.53
CA ALA A 310 -8.28 -18.53 6.10
C ALA A 310 -8.92 -19.43 5.04
N ALA A 311 -9.87 -18.89 4.27
CA ALA A 311 -10.54 -19.59 3.19
C ALA A 311 -9.53 -20.04 2.12
N ALA A 312 -8.73 -19.12 1.58
CA ALA A 312 -7.73 -19.43 0.56
C ALA A 312 -6.68 -20.46 1.01
N SER A 313 -6.35 -20.49 2.30
CA SER A 313 -5.40 -21.47 2.85
C SER A 313 -5.88 -22.93 2.81
N ARG A 314 -7.21 -23.15 2.73
CA ARG A 314 -7.84 -24.49 2.68
C ARG A 314 -7.87 -25.10 1.28
N PHE A 315 -7.46 -24.33 0.27
CA PHE A 315 -7.35 -24.77 -1.11
C PHE A 315 -5.87 -24.89 -1.50
N ASN A 316 -5.57 -25.97 -2.21
CA ASN A 316 -4.27 -26.15 -2.87
C ASN A 316 -4.29 -25.52 -4.28
N PHE A 317 -3.14 -25.54 -4.96
CA PHE A 317 -2.99 -24.93 -6.28
C PHE A 317 -3.95 -25.53 -7.34
N ASP A 318 -4.02 -26.85 -7.42
CA ASP A 318 -4.82 -27.55 -8.43
C ASP A 318 -6.32 -27.35 -8.21
N GLU A 319 -6.76 -27.33 -6.95
CA GLU A 319 -8.15 -27.02 -6.59
C GLU A 319 -8.53 -25.60 -7.03
N ILE A 320 -7.67 -24.62 -6.77
CA ILE A 320 -7.89 -23.23 -7.20
C ILE A 320 -7.93 -23.13 -8.72
N LYS A 321 -6.98 -23.78 -9.41
CA LYS A 321 -6.93 -23.82 -10.88
C LYS A 321 -8.22 -24.39 -11.46
N ASN A 322 -8.61 -25.58 -11.00
CA ASN A 322 -9.80 -26.27 -11.51
C ASN A 322 -11.08 -25.45 -11.29
N LEU A 323 -11.17 -24.78 -10.14
CA LEU A 323 -12.28 -23.89 -9.84
C LEU A 323 -12.26 -22.65 -10.72
N TYR A 324 -11.10 -22.02 -10.87
CA TYR A 324 -10.92 -20.86 -11.76
C TYR A 324 -11.38 -21.19 -13.19
N ASP A 325 -10.93 -22.32 -13.73
CA ASP A 325 -11.26 -22.76 -15.09
C ASP A 325 -12.77 -22.98 -15.28
N GLN A 326 -13.45 -23.55 -14.28
CA GLN A 326 -14.92 -23.70 -14.30
C GLN A 326 -15.63 -22.35 -14.26
N LEU A 327 -15.15 -21.38 -13.48
CA LEU A 327 -15.81 -20.08 -13.31
C LEU A 327 -15.81 -19.24 -14.60
N ARG A 328 -14.83 -19.46 -15.50
CA ARG A 328 -14.66 -18.67 -16.74
C ARG A 328 -15.92 -18.66 -17.60
N THR A 329 -16.61 -19.78 -17.70
CA THR A 329 -17.77 -19.97 -18.59
C THR A 329 -19.11 -19.67 -17.91
N LEU A 330 -19.09 -19.39 -16.60
CA LEU A 330 -20.30 -19.21 -15.80
C LEU A 330 -20.71 -17.74 -15.71
N SER A 331 -22.02 -17.51 -15.65
CA SER A 331 -22.58 -16.19 -15.27
C SER A 331 -22.21 -15.84 -13.83
N LEU A 332 -22.24 -14.54 -13.48
CA LEU A 332 -21.94 -14.07 -12.12
C LEU A 332 -22.74 -14.82 -11.02
N ARG A 333 -24.03 -15.11 -11.25
CA ARG A 333 -24.86 -15.86 -10.29
C ARG A 333 -24.39 -17.31 -10.14
N GLN A 334 -24.02 -17.96 -11.24
CA GLN A 334 -23.50 -19.33 -11.23
C GLN A 334 -22.11 -19.40 -10.60
N ARG A 335 -21.24 -18.42 -10.91
CA ARG A 335 -19.92 -18.29 -10.26
C ARG A 335 -20.04 -18.25 -8.75
N ARG A 336 -20.96 -17.42 -8.25
CA ARG A 336 -21.26 -17.34 -6.82
C ARG A 336 -21.72 -18.68 -6.25
N ALA A 337 -22.69 -19.33 -6.89
CA ALA A 337 -23.22 -20.59 -6.39
C ALA A 337 -22.14 -21.68 -6.30
N LEU A 338 -21.30 -21.80 -7.34
CA LEU A 338 -20.19 -22.74 -7.37
C LEU A 338 -19.16 -22.44 -6.26
N LEU A 339 -18.73 -21.18 -6.12
CA LEU A 339 -17.78 -20.79 -5.08
C LEU A 339 -18.35 -21.00 -3.67
N GLU A 340 -19.63 -20.67 -3.43
CA GLU A 340 -20.31 -20.98 -2.16
C GLU A 340 -20.35 -22.49 -1.88
N GLU A 341 -20.63 -23.31 -2.90
CA GLU A 341 -20.63 -24.77 -2.79
C GLU A 341 -19.24 -25.31 -2.43
N GLU A 342 -18.19 -24.88 -3.13
CA GLU A 342 -16.81 -25.31 -2.88
C GLU A 342 -16.30 -24.88 -1.49
N LEU A 343 -16.64 -23.66 -1.06
CA LEU A 343 -16.35 -23.21 0.29
C LEU A 343 -17.08 -24.07 1.34
N ASN A 344 -18.36 -24.38 1.12
CA ASN A 344 -19.13 -25.23 2.03
C ASN A 344 -18.58 -26.66 2.12
N LYS A 345 -18.08 -27.25 1.01
CA LYS A 345 -17.40 -28.57 1.00
C LYS A 345 -16.17 -28.59 1.92
N LYS A 346 -15.49 -27.45 2.10
CA LYS A 346 -14.37 -27.25 3.04
C LYS A 346 -14.81 -26.84 4.45
N GLY A 347 -16.12 -26.81 4.72
CA GLY A 347 -16.68 -26.34 5.99
C GLY A 347 -16.58 -24.82 6.19
N ILE A 348 -16.37 -24.05 5.12
CA ILE A 348 -16.25 -22.59 5.17
C ILE A 348 -17.60 -21.99 4.80
N ARG A 349 -18.32 -21.46 5.78
CA ARG A 349 -19.56 -20.72 5.54
C ARG A 349 -19.24 -19.24 5.31
N ILE A 350 -19.78 -18.67 4.22
CA ILE A 350 -19.66 -17.24 3.94
C ILE A 350 -20.45 -16.41 4.98
N PRO A 351 -19.81 -15.53 5.77
CA PRO A 351 -20.47 -14.73 6.80
C PRO A 351 -21.54 -13.79 6.24
N ARG A 352 -22.73 -13.80 6.82
CA ARG A 352 -23.90 -12.98 6.45
C ARG A 352 -24.02 -11.71 7.26
N THR A 353 -23.50 -11.69 8.47
CA THR A 353 -23.48 -10.54 9.39
C THR A 353 -22.06 -10.28 9.92
N GLU A 354 -21.86 -9.17 10.63
CA GLU A 354 -20.56 -8.82 11.23
C GLU A 354 -20.18 -9.81 12.35
N GLU A 355 -21.16 -10.27 13.13
CA GLU A 355 -21.00 -11.20 14.25
C GLU A 355 -20.60 -12.60 13.77
N GLU A 356 -21.01 -13.00 12.57
CA GLU A 356 -20.60 -14.28 11.98
C GLU A 356 -19.08 -14.33 11.68
N PHE A 357 -18.37 -13.19 11.67
CA PHE A 357 -16.91 -13.16 11.52
C PHE A 357 -16.14 -13.41 12.83
N ASP A 358 -16.73 -13.16 14.00
CA ASP A 358 -16.01 -13.23 15.28
C ASP A 358 -15.44 -14.62 15.60
N PRO A 359 -16.18 -15.72 15.44
CA PRO A 359 -15.64 -17.06 15.67
C PRO A 359 -14.49 -17.44 14.72
N LEU A 360 -14.43 -16.81 13.54
CA LEU A 360 -13.43 -17.07 12.51
C LEU A 360 -12.10 -16.35 12.79
N VAL A 361 -12.16 -15.20 13.45
CA VAL A 361 -10.97 -14.48 13.91
C VAL A 361 -10.31 -15.18 15.09
N VAL A 362 -11.11 -15.67 16.04
CA VAL A 362 -10.60 -16.35 17.26
C VAL A 362 -9.85 -17.64 16.94
N ARG A 363 -10.23 -18.37 15.88
CA ARG A 363 -9.63 -19.67 15.51
C ARG A 363 -8.45 -19.58 14.54
N HIS A 364 -7.98 -18.39 14.20
CA HIS A 364 -6.88 -18.25 13.24
C HIS A 364 -5.54 -18.39 13.99
N PRO A 365 -4.61 -19.28 13.56
CA PRO A 365 -3.36 -19.58 14.29
C PRO A 365 -2.44 -18.38 14.59
N ILE A 366 -2.65 -17.27 13.88
CA ILE A 366 -1.93 -16.01 14.13
C ILE A 366 -2.35 -15.37 15.48
N PHE A 367 -3.57 -15.64 15.95
CA PHE A 367 -4.09 -15.11 17.22
C PHE A 367 -3.98 -16.10 18.39
N ASP A 368 -3.88 -17.40 18.13
CA ASP A 368 -3.68 -18.42 19.19
C ASP A 368 -2.31 -18.32 19.89
N HIS A 369 -1.32 -17.67 19.25
CA HIS A 369 0.01 -17.46 19.83
C HIS A 369 0.21 -16.07 20.46
N ALA A 370 -0.83 -15.23 20.51
CA ALA A 370 -0.73 -13.91 21.14
C ALA A 370 -0.88 -13.94 22.67
N GLY A 371 -1.25 -15.10 23.25
CA GLY A 371 -1.39 -15.31 24.70
C GLY A 371 -0.17 -15.92 25.40
N GLU A 372 0.89 -16.25 24.65
CA GLU A 372 2.13 -16.82 25.20
C GLU A 372 3.33 -15.92 24.84
N LYS A 373 3.40 -14.73 25.44
CA LYS A 373 4.65 -13.95 25.56
C LYS A 373 4.70 -13.15 26.85
#